data_AF-A0A962MBZ6-F1
#
_entry.id   AF-A0A962MBZ6-F1
#
_cell.length_a   1.000
_cell.length_b   1.000
_cell.length_c   1.000
_cell.angle_alpha   90.00
_cell.angle_beta   90.00
_cell.angle_gamma   90.00
#
_symmetry.space_group_name_H-M   'P 1'
#
loop_
_entity.id
_entity.type
_entity.pdbx_description
1 polymer ?
#
loop_
_entity_poly.entity_id
_entity_poly.type
_entity_poly.pdbx_seq_one_letter_code
_entity_poly.pdbx_strand_id
1 'polypeptide(L)'
;YRLLTRSLMQATAELCAGKLVLAHEGGYSAPYVPFCGLAVLEELSAIKTPCDDPLLAYHQAIGGQDLQPHQAEYIQRAARLLAHLG
;
A
#
# COMPACT_ATOMS: atom_id res chain seq x y z
N TYR A 1 -3.36 1.31 2.71
CA TYR A 1 -2.78 1.91 1.48
C TYR A 1 -1.72 2.96 1.75
N ARG A 2 -1.90 3.88 2.71
CA ARG A 2 -0.88 4.88 3.08
C ARG A 2 0.55 4.34 3.19
N LEU A 3 0.74 3.28 3.97
CA LEU A 3 2.07 2.69 4.20
C LEU A 3 2.70 2.16 2.90
N LEU A 4 1.91 1.55 2.02
CA LEU A 4 2.39 1.08 0.71
C LEU A 4 2.85 2.25 -0.17
N THR A 5 2.07 3.33 -0.20
CA THR A 5 2.46 4.56 -0.92
C THR A 5 3.75 5.14 -0.37
N ARG A 6 3.90 5.21 0.96
CA ARG A 6 5.12 5.69 1.62
C ARG A 6 6.34 4.84 1.27
N SER A 7 6.21 3.51 1.31
CA SER A 7 7.30 2.60 0.96
C SER A 7 7.75 2.79 -0.49
N LEU A 8 6.82 3.01 -1.43
CA LEU A 8 7.16 3.33 -2.81
C LEU A 8 7.85 4.68 -2.95
N MET A 9 7.35 5.73 -2.28
CA MET A 9 7.97 7.05 -2.29
C MET A 9 9.40 7.04 -1.73
N GLN A 10 9.64 6.27 -0.67
CA GLN A 10 10.99 6.08 -0.11
C GLN A 10 11.91 5.39 -1.13
N ALA A 11 11.45 4.28 -1.72
CA ALA A 11 12.23 3.57 -2.73
C ALA A 11 12.54 4.45 -3.95
N THR A 12 11.57 5.23 -4.44
CA THR A 12 11.82 6.10 -5.61
C THR A 12 12.73 7.28 -5.29
N ALA A 13 12.72 7.80 -4.06
CA ALA A 13 13.66 8.82 -3.63
C ALA A 13 15.11 8.32 -3.75
N GLU A 14 15.36 7.07 -3.37
CA GLU A 14 16.69 6.43 -3.42
C GLU A 14 17.09 5.99 -4.83
N LEU A 15 16.14 5.45 -5.61
CA LEU A 15 16.45 4.73 -6.84
C LEU A 15 16.21 5.55 -8.12
N CYS A 16 15.34 6.55 -8.10
CA CYS A 16 14.93 7.27 -9.31
C CYS A 16 14.53 8.73 -9.07
N ALA A 17 15.21 9.42 -8.15
CA ALA A 17 15.04 10.85 -7.86
C ALA A 17 13.58 11.24 -7.55
N GLY A 18 12.88 10.38 -6.82
CA GLY A 18 11.50 10.60 -6.36
C GLY A 18 10.43 10.48 -7.46
N LYS A 19 10.79 10.03 -8.68
CA LYS A 19 9.83 9.89 -9.77
C LYS A 19 8.90 8.70 -9.52
N LEU A 20 7.64 8.99 -9.20
CA LEU A 20 6.59 8.00 -8.98
C LEU A 20 5.32 8.40 -9.72
N VAL A 21 4.75 7.46 -10.48
CA VAL A 21 3.41 7.57 -11.05
C VAL A 21 2.60 6.38 -10.56
N LEU A 22 1.41 6.63 -10.02
CA LEU A 22 0.46 5.59 -9.64
C LEU A 22 -0.72 5.64 -10.61
N ALA A 23 -1.02 4.53 -11.27
CA ALA A 23 -2.20 4.37 -12.11
C ALA A 23 -3.34 3.73 -11.30
N HIS A 24 -4.54 4.29 -11.40
CA HIS A 24 -5.71 3.70 -10.76
C HIS A 24 -6.21 2.52 -11.59
N GLU A 25 -6.35 1.37 -10.94
CA GLU A 25 -6.81 0.13 -11.57
C GLU A 25 -8.25 -0.19 -11.12
N GLY A 26 -8.46 -1.31 -10.42
CA GLY A 26 -9.75 -1.71 -9.88
C GLY A 26 -9.98 -1.27 -8.42
N GLY A 27 -11.15 -1.65 -7.92
CA GLY A 27 -11.60 -1.36 -6.56
C GLY A 27 -13.12 -1.45 -6.50
N TYR A 28 -13.62 -2.51 -5.89
CA TYR A 28 -15.05 -2.89 -6.03
C TYR A 28 -15.88 -2.68 -4.76
N SER A 29 -15.24 -2.30 -3.65
CA SER A 29 -15.97 -1.87 -2.46
C SER A 29 -16.34 -0.40 -2.60
N ALA A 30 -17.48 -0.13 -3.22
CA ALA A 30 -18.04 1.23 -3.32
C ALA A 30 -17.97 2.04 -2.00
N PRO A 31 -18.27 1.47 -0.81
CA PRO A 31 -18.18 2.23 0.43
C PRO A 31 -16.76 2.43 0.96
N TYR A 32 -15.76 1.65 0.53
CA TYR A 32 -14.42 1.66 1.17
C TYR A 32 -13.28 2.15 0.28
N VAL A 33 -13.37 1.93 -1.04
CA VAL A 33 -12.36 2.40 -2.00
C VAL A 33 -12.06 3.90 -1.90
N PRO A 34 -13.03 4.80 -1.65
CA PRO A 34 -12.73 6.23 -1.49
C PRO A 34 -11.72 6.53 -0.36
N PHE A 35 -11.82 5.85 0.79
CA PHE A 35 -10.91 6.05 1.92
C PHE A 35 -9.52 5.46 1.64
N CYS A 36 -9.46 4.29 1.00
CA CYS A 36 -8.22 3.69 0.52
C CYS A 36 -7.48 4.61 -0.46
N GLY A 37 -8.20 5.18 -1.43
CA GLY A 37 -7.66 6.12 -2.40
C GLY A 37 -7.24 7.45 -1.78
N LEU A 38 -8.05 8.00 -0.87
CA LEU A 38 -7.71 9.22 -0.13
C LEU A 38 -6.41 9.04 0.66
N ALA A 39 -6.21 7.89 1.30
CA ALA A 39 -4.97 7.59 2.01
C ALA A 39 -3.72 7.60 1.10
N VAL A 40 -3.86 7.27 -0.19
CA VAL A 40 -2.79 7.40 -1.20
C VAL A 40 -2.55 8.87 -1.52
N LEU A 41 -3.61 9.63 -1.81
CA LEU A 41 -3.51 11.05 -2.19
C LEU A 41 -2.96 11.93 -1.07
N GLU A 42 -3.39 11.71 0.18
CA GLU A 42 -2.87 12.41 1.35
C GLU A 42 -1.38 12.13 1.57
N GLU A 43 -0.91 10.92 1.26
CA GLU A 43 0.50 10.57 1.36
C GLU A 43 1.33 11.23 0.26
N LEU A 44 0.88 11.18 -1.00
CA LEU A 44 1.57 11.82 -2.13
C LEU A 44 1.65 13.35 -1.98
N SER A 45 0.59 13.97 -1.46
CA SER A 45 0.52 15.42 -1.29
C SER A 45 1.17 15.93 0.01
N ALA A 46 1.51 15.04 0.94
CA ALA A 46 1.88 15.36 2.31
C ALA A 46 0.81 16.17 3.08
N ILE A 47 -0.45 16.16 2.64
CA ILE A 47 -1.58 16.84 3.29
C ILE A 47 -2.47 15.80 3.92
N LYS A 48 -2.59 15.81 5.26
CA LYS A 48 -3.66 15.07 5.95
C LYS A 48 -4.93 15.93 5.96
N THR A 49 -5.97 15.46 5.30
CA THR A 49 -7.31 16.06 5.36
C THR A 49 -7.99 15.70 6.69
N PRO A 50 -9.02 16.46 7.11
CA PRO A 50 -9.83 16.13 8.29
C PRO A 50 -10.74 14.90 8.08
N CYS A 51 -10.72 14.25 6.92
CA CYS A 51 -11.50 13.04 6.68
C CYS A 51 -10.76 11.83 7.28
N ASP A 52 -11.36 11.26 8.32
CA ASP A 52 -10.94 9.99 8.90
C ASP A 52 -11.69 8.84 8.21
N ASP A 53 -11.07 7.66 8.18
CA ASP A 53 -11.69 6.44 7.68
C ASP A 53 -12.64 5.87 8.77
N PRO A 54 -13.97 5.96 8.59
CA PRO A 54 -14.93 5.51 9.61
C PRO A 54 -14.98 3.98 9.72
N LEU A 55 -14.44 3.24 8.75
CA LEU A 55 -14.45 1.78 8.71
C LEU A 55 -13.11 1.18 9.12
N LEU A 56 -12.12 2.01 9.48
CA LEU A 56 -10.77 1.55 9.80
C LEU A 56 -10.77 0.57 10.98
N ALA A 57 -11.43 0.92 12.08
CA ALA A 57 -11.48 0.08 13.28
C ALA A 57 -12.13 -1.29 13.00
N TYR A 58 -13.18 -1.31 12.18
CA TYR A 58 -13.82 -2.55 11.75
C TYR A 58 -12.84 -3.42 10.95
N HIS A 59 -12.16 -2.86 9.94
CA HIS A 59 -11.22 -3.62 9.11
C HIS A 59 -9.99 -4.10 9.89
N GLN A 60 -9.51 -3.33 10.86
CA GLN A 60 -8.40 -3.71 11.74
C GLN A 60 -8.77 -4.90 12.65
N ALA A 61 -10.05 -5.04 13.01
CA ALA A 61 -10.53 -6.16 13.82
C ALA A 61 -10.76 -7.44 13.01
N ILE A 62 -10.78 -7.38 11.68
CA ILE A 62 -10.87 -8.57 10.83
C ILE A 62 -9.58 -9.38 10.97
N GLY A 63 -9.71 -10.67 11.29
CA GLY A 63 -8.56 -11.58 11.41
C GLY A 63 -7.73 -11.70 10.12
N GLY A 64 -6.49 -12.19 10.27
CA GLY A 64 -5.57 -12.35 9.14
C GLY A 64 -4.69 -11.14 8.83
N GLN A 65 -4.60 -10.17 9.75
CA GLN A 65 -3.66 -9.04 9.64
C GLN A 65 -2.20 -9.47 9.83
N ASP A 66 -1.96 -10.45 10.71
CA ASP A 66 -0.62 -10.98 10.95
C ASP A 66 -0.13 -11.80 9.76
N LEU A 67 1.17 -11.67 9.45
CA LEU A 67 1.80 -12.47 8.41
C LEU A 67 1.72 -13.96 8.75
N GLN A 68 1.01 -14.71 7.93
CA GLN A 68 0.86 -16.15 8.10
C GLN A 68 2.06 -16.91 7.51
N PRO A 69 2.41 -18.10 8.04
CA PRO A 69 3.57 -18.86 7.55
C PRO A 69 3.56 -19.13 6.04
N HIS A 70 2.39 -19.47 5.48
CA HIS A 70 2.27 -19.71 4.04
C HIS A 70 2.46 -18.43 3.21
N GLN A 71 2.00 -17.27 3.69
CA GLN A 71 2.23 -15.99 3.03
C GLN A 71 3.73 -15.65 3.03
N ALA A 72 4.42 -15.90 4.15
CA ALA A 72 5.86 -15.70 4.26
C ALA A 72 6.64 -16.59 3.27
N GLU A 73 6.23 -17.85 3.11
CA GLU A 73 6.82 -18.77 2.13
C GLU A 73 6.68 -18.24 0.70
N TYR A 74 5.49 -17.74 0.32
CA TYR A 74 5.27 -17.14 -1.00
C TYR A 74 6.10 -15.88 -1.22
N ILE A 75 6.22 -15.01 -0.20
CA ILE A 75 7.09 -13.82 -0.27
C ILE A 75 8.55 -14.25 -0.48
N GLN A 76 9.05 -15.23 0.27
CA GLN A 76 10.41 -15.75 0.10
C GLN A 76 10.61 -16.38 -1.28
N ARG A 77 9.61 -17.08 -1.81
CA ARG A 77 9.66 -17.63 -3.17
C ARG A 77 9.76 -16.54 -4.23
N ALA A 78 8.99 -15.46 -4.10
CA ALA A 78 9.11 -14.31 -4.99
C ALA A 78 10.48 -13.63 -4.85
N ALA A 79 11.00 -13.47 -3.64
CA ALA A 79 12.29 -12.86 -3.38
C ALA A 79 13.46 -13.62 -4.04
N ARG A 80 13.39 -14.96 -4.13
CA ARG A 80 14.41 -15.75 -4.86
C ARG A 80 14.49 -15.42 -6.36
N LEU A 81 13.41 -14.89 -6.94
CA LEU A 81 13.41 -14.50 -8.36
C LEU A 81 14.27 -13.25 -8.61
N LEU A 82 14.58 -12.46 -7.58
CA LEU A 82 15.44 -11.28 -7.71
C LEU A 82 16.83 -11.62 -8.27
N ALA A 83 17.33 -12.85 -8.07
CA ALA A 83 18.59 -13.31 -8.67
C ALA A 83 18.60 -13.28 -10.22
N HIS A 84 17.43 -13.13 -10.86
CA HIS A 84 17.29 -13.00 -12.31
C HIS A 84 17.15 -11.55 -12.78
N LEU A 85 17.04 -10.59 -11.85
CA LEU A 85 17.02 -9.16 -12.14
C LEU A 85 18.45 -8.66 -11.90
N GLY A 86 19.12 -8.26 -12.98
CA GLY A 86 20.55 -7.88 -12.99
C GLY A 86 20.92 -6.75 -12.04
#